data_AF-A0A0N1NSG4-F1
#
_entry.id   AF-A0A0N1NSG4-F1
#
_cell.length_a   1.000
_cell.length_b   1.000
_cell.length_c   1.000
_cell.angle_alpha   90.00
_cell.angle_beta   90.00
_cell.angle_gamma   90.00
#
_symmetry.space_group_name_H-M   'P 1'
#
loop_
_entity.id
_entity.type
_entity.pdbx_description
1 polymer ?
#
loop_
_entity_poly.entity_id
_entity_poly.type
_entity_poly.pdbx_seq_one_letter_code
_entity_poly.pdbx_strand_id
1 'polypeptide(L)'
;MRVGSFVLGAQFPGQGQGEALHRAVRSAEVAEEAGLDSVWLAEHHFVPYGTCPSAVTLAALLLGRTRRIRVGTAVSVLPTVHPVALGEQAALLHVTSGGRFSLGVGRGGPWVDLEVFGAGLEAYEQGFPESLDLLVRWLRDPSVGADGERFRFREVPVVPRPSEALTDASGPEVVVACTSPASVRLAAERGLPMLLGMHVGDEEKAEMVAAWRQYARAAGRSGDEIRGAAHVSAGVCQIADRRTDAVETLVKAMPGWLRQGLDAHVTVDGRARSMRDPVAYTELLCGLHPVGTPRLCVDRLAATGERTGISRFALLVEGSGDLAATEENVRRLGSEVLPHLR
;
A
#
# COMPACT_ATOMS: atom_id res chain seq x y z
N MET A 1 -16.99 -3.21 -7.88
CA MET A 1 -15.84 -2.81 -7.01
C MET A 1 -14.49 -3.07 -7.68
N ARG A 2 -13.38 -2.45 -7.22
CA ARG A 2 -12.00 -2.72 -7.70
C ARG A 2 -11.19 -3.48 -6.64
N VAL A 3 -10.91 -4.76 -6.89
CA VAL A 3 -10.18 -5.62 -5.94
C VAL A 3 -8.78 -5.88 -6.46
N GLY A 4 -7.79 -5.63 -5.61
CA GLY A 4 -6.39 -5.95 -5.87
C GLY A 4 -5.75 -6.75 -4.75
N SER A 5 -4.60 -7.35 -5.04
CA SER A 5 -3.78 -8.04 -4.05
C SER A 5 -2.78 -7.07 -3.41
N PHE A 6 -2.48 -7.29 -2.14
CA PHE A 6 -1.37 -6.68 -1.42
C PHE A 6 -0.29 -7.75 -1.25
N VAL A 7 0.88 -7.46 -1.79
CA VAL A 7 2.07 -8.32 -1.79
C VAL A 7 3.11 -7.66 -0.92
N LEU A 8 3.42 -8.34 0.17
CA LEU A 8 4.34 -7.87 1.19
C LEU A 8 5.75 -8.43 0.96
N GLY A 9 5.86 -9.62 0.35
CA GLY A 9 7.13 -10.34 0.26
C GLY A 9 7.58 -10.82 1.64
N ALA A 10 6.65 -11.32 2.44
CA ALA A 10 6.90 -11.80 3.80
C ALA A 10 7.86 -12.99 3.81
N GLN A 11 8.90 -12.97 4.66
CA GLN A 11 9.75 -14.13 4.92
C GLN A 11 9.21 -14.88 6.14
N PHE A 12 8.57 -16.03 5.91
CA PHE A 12 8.09 -16.88 7.00
C PHE A 12 9.24 -17.68 7.63
N PRO A 13 9.08 -18.16 8.89
CA PRO A 13 10.10 -18.96 9.55
C PRO A 13 10.55 -20.16 8.71
N GLY A 14 11.86 -20.33 8.57
CA GLY A 14 12.46 -21.41 7.76
C GLY A 14 12.61 -21.10 6.27
N GLN A 15 12.08 -19.98 5.76
CA GLN A 15 12.21 -19.59 4.36
C GLN A 15 13.44 -18.72 4.08
N GLY A 16 13.95 -18.81 2.86
CA GLY A 16 14.94 -17.88 2.32
C GLY A 16 14.30 -16.62 1.72
N GLN A 17 15.05 -15.53 1.65
CA GLN A 17 14.58 -14.27 1.05
C GLN A 17 14.26 -14.41 -0.45
N GLY A 18 15.02 -15.25 -1.16
CA GLY A 18 14.75 -15.55 -2.57
C GLY A 18 13.41 -16.26 -2.79
N GLU A 19 12.99 -17.12 -1.85
CA GLU A 19 11.68 -17.78 -1.88
C GLU A 19 10.55 -16.77 -1.66
N ALA A 20 10.70 -15.86 -0.69
CA ALA A 20 9.74 -14.80 -0.44
C ALA A 20 9.56 -13.86 -1.65
N LEU A 21 10.67 -13.44 -2.28
CA LEU A 21 10.64 -12.60 -3.48
C LEU A 21 10.08 -13.35 -4.70
N HIS A 22 10.39 -14.64 -4.85
CA HIS A 22 9.82 -15.45 -5.92
C HIS A 22 8.29 -15.55 -5.77
N ARG A 23 7.81 -15.82 -4.55
CA ARG A 23 6.38 -15.81 -4.25
C ARG A 23 5.75 -14.46 -4.53
N ALA A 24 6.36 -13.35 -4.11
CA ALA A 24 5.85 -12.01 -4.39
C ALA A 24 5.64 -11.74 -5.89
N VAL A 25 6.61 -12.12 -6.74
CA VAL A 25 6.49 -11.99 -8.19
C VAL A 25 5.38 -12.87 -8.75
N ARG A 26 5.33 -14.15 -8.32
CA ARG A 26 4.30 -15.10 -8.77
C ARG A 26 2.89 -14.67 -8.35
N SER A 27 2.71 -14.17 -7.13
CA SER A 27 1.42 -13.65 -6.66
C SER A 27 0.91 -12.50 -7.54
N ALA A 28 1.80 -11.62 -8.00
CA ALA A 28 1.43 -10.52 -8.88
C ALA A 28 1.08 -10.98 -10.31
N GLU A 29 1.82 -11.95 -10.86
CA GLU A 29 1.50 -12.55 -12.17
C GLU A 29 0.14 -13.28 -12.13
N VAL A 30 -0.08 -14.09 -11.09
CA VAL A 30 -1.35 -14.81 -10.91
C VAL A 30 -2.50 -13.85 -10.60
N ALA A 31 -2.25 -12.71 -9.96
CA ALA A 31 -3.25 -11.68 -9.79
C ALA A 31 -3.74 -11.10 -11.13
N GLU A 32 -2.83 -10.91 -12.09
CA GLU A 32 -3.22 -10.49 -13.44
C GLU A 32 -4.06 -11.56 -14.15
N GLU A 33 -3.59 -12.82 -14.12
CA GLU A 33 -4.27 -13.99 -14.70
C GLU A 33 -5.68 -14.18 -14.12
N ALA A 34 -5.83 -13.97 -12.81
CA ALA A 34 -7.09 -14.07 -12.08
C ALA A 34 -8.04 -12.88 -12.31
N GLY A 35 -7.62 -11.86 -13.08
CA GLY A 35 -8.47 -10.72 -13.41
C GLY A 35 -8.53 -9.61 -12.35
N LEU A 36 -7.65 -9.61 -11.34
CA LEU A 36 -7.61 -8.56 -10.32
C LEU A 36 -7.27 -7.19 -10.91
N ASP A 37 -7.78 -6.12 -10.30
CA ASP A 37 -7.63 -4.74 -10.78
C ASP A 37 -6.21 -4.21 -10.56
N SER A 38 -5.60 -4.57 -9.43
CA SER A 38 -4.29 -4.03 -9.02
C SER A 38 -3.46 -5.00 -8.17
N VAL A 39 -2.15 -4.77 -8.14
CA VAL A 39 -1.21 -5.32 -7.16
C VAL A 39 -0.58 -4.15 -6.40
N TRP A 40 -0.54 -4.24 -5.09
CA TRP A 40 0.06 -3.27 -4.20
C TRP A 40 1.28 -3.86 -3.50
N LEU A 41 2.41 -3.17 -3.50
CA LEU A 41 3.70 -3.70 -3.08
C LEU A 41 4.19 -3.01 -1.81
N ALA A 42 4.51 -3.77 -0.77
CA ALA A 42 5.12 -3.21 0.44
C ALA A 42 6.62 -2.93 0.26
N GLU A 43 7.12 -1.97 1.00
CA GLU A 43 8.55 -1.67 1.14
C GLU A 43 8.97 -1.86 2.60
N HIS A 44 10.03 -2.62 2.82
CA HIS A 44 10.62 -2.84 4.14
C HIS A 44 12.13 -2.96 4.02
N HIS A 45 12.83 -2.47 5.03
CA HIS A 45 14.29 -2.44 5.07
C HIS A 45 14.79 -3.20 6.29
N PHE A 46 15.83 -4.03 6.09
CA PHE A 46 16.60 -4.69 7.16
C PHE A 46 15.84 -5.67 8.07
N VAL A 47 14.57 -5.98 7.77
CA VAL A 47 13.73 -6.89 8.57
C VAL A 47 13.11 -8.00 7.72
N PRO A 48 12.92 -9.22 8.24
CA PRO A 48 12.25 -10.31 7.53
C PRO A 48 10.73 -10.13 7.45
N TYR A 49 10.18 -9.08 8.08
CA TYR A 49 8.76 -8.76 7.97
C TYR A 49 8.36 -8.62 6.50
N GLY A 50 9.15 -7.95 5.67
CA GLY A 50 9.05 -7.97 4.22
C GLY A 50 10.42 -7.85 3.57
N THR A 51 10.67 -8.61 2.50
CA THR A 51 12.00 -8.71 1.88
C THR A 51 12.20 -7.79 0.68
N CYS A 52 11.22 -6.95 0.36
CA CYS A 52 11.29 -6.01 -0.76
C CYS A 52 11.79 -4.62 -0.28
N PRO A 53 13.06 -4.25 -0.55
CA PRO A 53 13.61 -2.96 -0.13
C PRO A 53 13.26 -1.80 -1.07
N SER A 54 12.70 -2.08 -2.25
CA SER A 54 12.27 -1.04 -3.18
C SER A 54 10.99 -1.46 -3.89
N ALA A 55 9.86 -0.98 -3.39
CA ALA A 55 8.56 -1.27 -3.97
C ALA A 55 8.46 -0.74 -5.41
N VAL A 56 9.13 0.38 -5.72
CA VAL A 56 9.18 0.98 -7.07
C VAL A 56 9.98 0.12 -8.04
N THR A 57 11.11 -0.45 -7.60
CA THR A 57 11.91 -1.35 -8.45
C THR A 57 11.14 -2.64 -8.75
N LEU A 58 10.49 -3.23 -7.73
CA LEU A 58 9.62 -4.39 -7.94
C LEU A 58 8.42 -4.03 -8.83
N ALA A 59 7.85 -2.82 -8.69
CA ALA A 59 6.80 -2.34 -9.58
C ALA A 59 7.26 -2.25 -11.03
N ALA A 60 8.47 -1.76 -11.29
CA ALA A 60 9.06 -1.68 -12.63
C ALA A 60 9.14 -3.07 -13.28
N LEU A 61 9.65 -4.06 -12.54
CA LEU A 61 9.70 -5.46 -12.98
C LEU A 61 8.30 -5.97 -13.34
N LEU A 62 7.33 -5.79 -12.45
CA LEU A 62 5.97 -6.31 -12.63
C LEU A 62 5.21 -5.60 -13.76
N LEU A 63 5.38 -4.29 -13.92
CA LEU A 63 4.81 -3.54 -15.04
C LEU A 63 5.36 -4.05 -16.39
N GLY A 64 6.64 -4.47 -16.45
CA GLY A 64 7.24 -5.10 -17.62
C GLY A 64 6.76 -6.53 -17.88
N ARG A 65 6.41 -7.29 -16.82
CA ARG A 65 5.94 -8.68 -16.91
C ARG A 65 4.43 -8.81 -17.15
N THR A 66 3.68 -7.74 -16.89
CA THR A 66 2.22 -7.71 -17.01
C THR A 66 1.76 -6.78 -18.13
N ARG A 67 0.47 -6.82 -18.49
CA ARG A 67 -0.09 -6.04 -19.62
C ARG A 67 -1.30 -5.21 -19.26
N ARG A 68 -2.12 -5.67 -18.30
CA ARG A 68 -3.40 -5.08 -17.91
C ARG A 68 -3.37 -4.59 -16.47
N ILE A 69 -2.85 -5.39 -15.54
CA ILE A 69 -2.99 -5.09 -14.11
C ILE A 69 -2.31 -3.77 -13.76
N ARG A 70 -2.93 -3.01 -12.85
CA ARG A 70 -2.29 -1.82 -12.26
C ARG A 70 -1.30 -2.26 -11.18
N VAL A 71 -0.19 -1.55 -11.04
CA VAL A 71 0.80 -1.84 -10.00
C VAL A 71 1.00 -0.59 -9.17
N GLY A 72 0.94 -0.72 -7.86
CA GLY A 72 1.20 0.39 -6.96
C GLY A 72 2.01 0.02 -5.74
N THR A 73 2.48 1.04 -5.05
CA THR A 73 3.23 0.88 -3.79
C THR A 73 2.29 1.06 -2.60
N ALA A 74 2.44 0.24 -1.56
CA ALA A 74 1.67 0.30 -0.31
C ALA A 74 2.57 0.01 0.89
N VAL A 75 3.60 0.82 1.15
CA VAL A 75 3.93 2.11 0.52
C VAL A 75 5.42 2.21 0.22
N SER A 76 5.83 3.17 -0.61
CA SER A 76 7.20 3.69 -0.58
C SER A 76 7.39 4.54 0.67
N VAL A 77 8.51 4.36 1.38
CA VAL A 77 8.81 5.10 2.61
C VAL A 77 9.39 6.46 2.21
N LEU A 78 8.53 7.48 2.11
CA LEU A 78 8.93 8.77 1.55
C LEU A 78 10.07 9.46 2.32
N PRO A 79 10.17 9.35 3.67
CA PRO A 79 11.28 9.95 4.39
C PRO A 79 12.67 9.39 4.05
N THR A 80 12.79 8.18 3.51
CA THR A 80 14.09 7.52 3.24
C THR A 80 14.60 7.73 1.82
N VAL A 81 13.91 8.52 0.99
CA VAL A 81 14.28 8.80 -0.40
C VAL A 81 14.09 10.27 -0.73
N HIS A 82 14.91 10.81 -1.64
CA HIS A 82 14.70 12.17 -2.13
C HIS A 82 13.39 12.27 -2.93
N PRO A 83 12.45 13.19 -2.63
CA PRO A 83 11.15 13.27 -3.30
C PRO A 83 11.23 13.44 -4.82
N VAL A 84 12.21 14.20 -5.31
CA VAL A 84 12.48 14.34 -6.76
C VAL A 84 12.85 13.00 -7.40
N ALA A 85 13.75 12.22 -6.79
CA ALA A 85 14.15 10.93 -7.34
C ALA A 85 12.97 9.94 -7.40
N LEU A 86 12.14 9.90 -6.35
CA LEU A 86 10.92 9.10 -6.35
C LEU A 86 9.90 9.60 -7.39
N GLY A 87 9.78 10.92 -7.54
CA GLY A 87 8.92 11.56 -8.53
C GLY A 87 9.34 11.24 -9.97
N GLU A 88 10.63 11.29 -10.29
CA GLU A 88 11.18 10.87 -11.59
C GLU A 88 10.89 9.39 -11.87
N GLN A 89 11.11 8.51 -10.89
CA GLN A 89 10.79 7.09 -11.04
C GLN A 89 9.29 6.86 -11.27
N ALA A 90 8.42 7.55 -10.52
CA ALA A 90 6.98 7.44 -10.68
C ALA A 90 6.50 7.98 -12.03
N ALA A 91 7.05 9.10 -12.50
CA ALA A 91 6.78 9.67 -13.81
C ALA A 91 7.23 8.71 -14.93
N LEU A 92 8.44 8.15 -14.81
CA LEU A 92 8.96 7.15 -15.74
C LEU A 92 8.00 5.95 -15.82
N LEU A 93 7.67 5.33 -14.69
CA LEU A 93 6.77 4.17 -14.66
C LEU A 93 5.38 4.51 -15.19
N HIS A 94 4.87 5.70 -14.91
CA HIS A 94 3.59 6.16 -15.45
C HIS A 94 3.61 6.20 -16.98
N VAL A 95 4.60 6.89 -17.57
CA VAL A 95 4.72 7.06 -19.02
C VAL A 95 4.97 5.72 -19.71
N THR A 96 5.87 4.88 -19.19
CA THR A 96 6.25 3.63 -19.85
C THR A 96 5.24 2.50 -19.67
N SER A 97 4.36 2.58 -18.66
CA SER A 97 3.35 1.55 -18.42
C SER A 97 1.97 1.83 -19.03
N GLY A 98 1.80 2.99 -19.67
CA GLY A 98 0.49 3.46 -20.13
C GLY A 98 -0.44 3.84 -18.97
N GLY A 99 0.10 4.50 -17.94
CA GLY A 99 -0.67 4.99 -16.81
C GLY A 99 -1.09 3.93 -15.78
N ARG A 100 -0.49 2.73 -15.81
CA ARG A 100 -0.82 1.62 -14.90
C ARG A 100 -0.15 1.71 -13.52
N PHE A 101 0.77 2.64 -13.32
CA PHE A 101 1.43 2.85 -12.02
C PHE A 101 0.62 3.78 -11.09
N SER A 102 0.50 3.39 -9.82
CA SER A 102 -0.03 4.21 -8.72
C SER A 102 0.99 4.31 -7.59
N LEU A 103 1.38 5.52 -7.17
CA LEU A 103 2.36 5.75 -6.13
C LEU A 103 1.68 5.91 -4.76
N GLY A 104 1.68 4.85 -3.95
CA GLY A 104 1.35 4.98 -2.53
C GLY A 104 2.59 5.34 -1.71
N VAL A 105 2.50 6.42 -0.96
CA VAL A 105 3.56 6.90 -0.06
C VAL A 105 3.10 6.90 1.38
N GLY A 106 4.04 6.70 2.28
CA GLY A 106 3.78 6.88 3.70
C GLY A 106 5.03 7.27 4.45
N ARG A 107 4.80 7.63 5.70
CA ARG A 107 5.84 8.08 6.61
C ARG A 107 6.75 6.94 7.10
N GLY A 108 6.29 5.69 6.99
CA GLY A 108 6.95 4.56 7.64
C GLY A 108 6.83 4.63 9.16
N GLY A 109 7.70 3.89 9.86
CA GLY A 109 7.90 4.04 11.30
C GLY A 109 9.25 4.71 11.60
N PRO A 110 9.52 5.04 12.87
CA PRO A 110 10.79 5.62 13.30
C PRO A 110 11.86 4.52 13.40
N TRP A 111 12.15 3.85 12.29
CA TRP A 111 13.04 2.69 12.24
C TRP A 111 14.47 3.09 11.90
N VAL A 112 15.40 2.15 12.06
CA VAL A 112 16.84 2.32 11.76
C VAL A 112 17.11 2.69 10.30
N ASP A 113 16.16 2.46 9.40
CA ASP A 113 16.26 2.89 7.99
C ASP A 113 16.48 4.40 7.84
N LEU A 114 15.85 5.22 8.68
CA LEU A 114 16.06 6.67 8.71
C LEU A 114 17.52 7.04 8.99
N GLU A 115 18.21 6.28 9.84
CA GLU A 115 19.64 6.47 10.12
C GLU A 115 20.49 6.02 8.93
N VAL A 116 20.24 4.80 8.42
CA VAL A 116 21.02 4.21 7.33
C VAL A 116 20.94 5.05 6.06
N PHE A 117 19.77 5.61 5.75
CA PHE A 117 19.58 6.48 4.59
C PHE A 117 19.90 7.97 4.87
N GLY A 118 20.39 8.29 6.07
CA GLY A 118 20.82 9.64 6.43
C GLY A 118 19.69 10.67 6.56
N ALA A 119 18.44 10.21 6.67
CA ALA A 119 17.26 11.07 6.82
C ALA A 119 17.10 11.59 8.26
N GLY A 120 17.48 10.77 9.24
CA GLY A 120 17.33 11.07 10.67
C GLY A 120 15.87 11.01 11.16
N LEU A 121 15.69 11.06 12.48
CA LEU A 121 14.37 10.99 13.11
C LEU A 121 13.48 12.19 12.76
N GLU A 122 14.06 13.36 12.56
CA GLU A 122 13.35 14.59 12.19
C GLU A 122 12.58 14.44 10.86
N ALA A 123 13.13 13.69 9.90
CA ALA A 123 12.45 13.38 8.65
C ALA A 123 11.13 12.63 8.86
N TYR A 124 11.07 11.77 9.88
CA TYR A 124 9.85 11.09 10.30
C TYR A 124 8.94 12.04 11.09
N GLU A 125 9.45 12.77 12.07
CA GLU A 125 8.60 13.60 12.94
C GLU A 125 7.96 14.79 12.22
N GLN A 126 8.72 15.47 11.36
CA GLN A 126 8.35 16.76 10.77
C GLN A 126 8.56 16.83 9.26
N GLY A 127 9.44 15.99 8.68
CA GLY A 127 9.81 16.10 7.27
C GLY A 127 8.81 15.54 6.25
N PHE A 128 7.81 14.76 6.66
CA PHE A 128 6.87 14.11 5.73
C PHE A 128 6.01 15.11 4.92
N PRO A 129 5.40 16.16 5.52
CA PRO A 129 4.66 17.19 4.77
C PRO A 129 5.46 17.86 3.66
N GLU A 130 6.67 18.37 3.96
CA GLU A 130 7.55 19.02 2.97
C GLU A 130 7.91 18.04 1.83
N SER A 131 8.24 16.79 2.19
CA SER A 131 8.57 15.75 1.22
C SER A 131 7.39 15.44 0.30
N LEU A 132 6.18 15.37 0.85
CA LEU A 132 4.95 15.11 0.10
C LEU A 132 4.60 16.27 -0.83
N ASP A 133 4.73 17.51 -0.35
CA ASP A 133 4.46 18.71 -1.17
C ASP A 133 5.43 18.81 -2.35
N LEU A 134 6.71 18.53 -2.10
CA LEU A 134 7.73 18.52 -3.15
C LEU A 134 7.46 17.42 -4.18
N LEU A 135 7.11 16.20 -3.73
CA LEU A 135 6.74 15.08 -4.62
C LEU A 135 5.53 15.42 -5.48
N VAL A 136 4.47 15.95 -4.88
CA VAL A 136 3.23 16.27 -5.60
C VAL A 136 3.45 17.39 -6.63
N ARG A 137 4.25 18.41 -6.30
CA ARG A 137 4.65 19.44 -7.25
C ARG A 137 5.45 18.85 -8.40
N TRP A 138 6.44 17.99 -8.11
CA TRP A 138 7.23 17.31 -9.14
C TRP A 138 6.38 16.50 -10.13
N LEU A 139 5.30 15.87 -9.66
CA LEU A 139 4.41 15.08 -10.50
C LEU A 139 3.36 15.89 -11.27
N ARG A 140 3.24 17.20 -11.04
CA ARG A 140 2.20 18.06 -11.62
C ARG A 140 2.77 19.21 -12.46
N ASP A 141 3.83 19.84 -11.98
CA ASP A 141 4.36 21.07 -12.53
C ASP A 141 5.42 20.76 -13.61
N PRO A 142 5.58 21.61 -14.65
CA PRO A 142 6.58 21.40 -15.68
C PRO A 142 8.02 21.71 -15.22
N SER A 143 8.17 22.49 -14.15
CA SER A 143 9.44 22.84 -13.50
C SER A 143 9.22 22.98 -12.00
N VAL A 144 10.23 22.62 -11.21
CA VAL A 144 10.17 22.68 -9.75
C VAL A 144 11.50 23.15 -9.19
N GLY A 145 11.43 24.05 -8.21
CA GLY A 145 12.50 24.36 -7.27
C GLY A 145 12.01 24.20 -5.83
N ALA A 146 12.94 24.13 -4.88
CA ALA A 146 12.65 24.05 -3.46
C ALA A 146 13.49 25.06 -2.67
N ASP A 147 12.89 25.65 -1.64
CA ASP A 147 13.53 26.54 -0.66
C ASP A 147 13.03 26.22 0.75
N GLY A 148 12.87 24.94 1.05
CA GLY A 148 12.46 24.45 2.35
C GLY A 148 13.65 24.18 3.28
N GLU A 149 13.36 23.72 4.49
CA GLU A 149 14.38 23.39 5.49
C GLU A 149 15.14 22.13 5.09
N ARG A 150 14.43 21.11 4.58
CA ARG A 150 15.02 19.84 4.21
C ARG A 150 15.51 19.80 2.76
N PHE A 151 14.81 20.47 1.85
CA PHE A 151 15.17 20.48 0.43
C PHE A 151 15.32 21.90 -0.10
N ARG A 152 16.52 22.21 -0.59
CA ARG A 152 16.84 23.50 -1.22
C ARG A 152 17.61 23.29 -2.52
N PHE A 153 17.02 23.71 -3.63
CA PHE A 153 17.65 23.69 -4.95
C PHE A 153 16.96 24.67 -5.92
N ARG A 154 17.73 25.18 -6.88
CA ARG A 154 17.22 26.07 -7.94
C ARG A 154 16.09 25.42 -8.73
N GLU A 155 15.24 26.21 -9.36
CA GLU A 155 14.24 25.66 -10.27
C GLU A 155 14.90 24.87 -11.42
N VAL A 156 14.38 23.67 -11.67
CA VAL A 156 14.81 22.77 -12.74
C VAL A 156 13.60 22.24 -13.52
N PRO A 157 13.74 21.89 -14.80
CA PRO A 157 12.68 21.24 -15.55
C PRO A 157 12.40 19.83 -15.00
N VAL A 158 11.14 19.42 -15.01
CA VAL A 158 10.73 18.04 -14.69
C VAL A 158 10.91 17.15 -15.92
N VAL A 159 11.66 16.07 -15.80
CA VAL A 159 11.89 15.09 -16.88
C VAL A 159 11.92 13.66 -16.32
N PRO A 160 11.16 12.69 -16.86
CA PRO A 160 10.09 12.89 -17.86
C PRO A 160 8.87 13.59 -17.25
N ARG A 161 8.06 14.25 -18.08
CA ARG A 161 6.81 14.88 -17.61
C ARG A 161 5.68 13.85 -17.62
N PRO A 162 4.96 13.63 -16.50
CA PRO A 162 3.85 12.69 -16.48
C PRO A 162 2.75 12.99 -17.50
N SER A 163 2.49 14.26 -17.78
CA SER A 163 1.50 14.72 -18.76
C SER A 163 1.85 14.42 -20.23
N GLU A 164 3.06 13.95 -20.51
CA GLU A 164 3.47 13.49 -21.84
C GLU A 164 3.18 11.99 -22.06
N ALA A 165 2.50 11.33 -21.12
CA ALA A 165 2.03 9.97 -21.32
C ALA A 165 1.18 9.87 -22.60
N LEU A 166 1.33 8.78 -23.35
CA LEU A 166 0.56 8.51 -24.58
C LEU A 166 -0.88 8.02 -24.29
N THR A 167 -1.43 8.39 -23.13
CA THR A 167 -2.73 7.98 -22.61
C THR A 167 -3.44 9.21 -22.04
N ASP A 168 -4.75 9.15 -21.83
CA ASP A 168 -5.52 10.25 -21.24
C ASP A 168 -5.22 10.51 -19.75
N ALA A 169 -4.34 9.72 -19.13
CA ALA A 169 -3.95 9.90 -17.73
C ALA A 169 -3.02 11.12 -17.57
N SER A 170 -3.39 12.04 -16.68
CA SER A 170 -2.65 13.28 -16.43
C SER A 170 -1.36 13.11 -15.62
N GLY A 171 -1.18 11.95 -14.98
CA GLY A 171 0.00 11.60 -14.20
C GLY A 171 -0.23 10.38 -13.30
N PRO A 172 0.80 9.90 -12.59
CA PRO A 172 0.63 8.81 -11.63
C PRO A 172 -0.26 9.27 -10.48
N GLU A 173 -1.19 8.41 -10.10
CA GLU A 173 -1.98 8.61 -8.89
C GLU A 173 -1.07 8.60 -7.68
N VAL A 174 -1.29 9.53 -6.73
CA VAL A 174 -0.62 9.53 -5.43
C VAL A 174 -1.63 9.18 -4.34
N VAL A 175 -1.33 8.17 -3.52
CA VAL A 175 -2.16 7.75 -2.38
C VAL A 175 -1.32 7.85 -1.10
N VAL A 176 -1.91 8.33 0.00
CA VAL A 176 -1.18 8.52 1.27
C VAL A 176 -1.61 7.46 2.29
N ALA A 177 -0.67 6.69 2.83
CA ALA A 177 -0.97 5.83 3.96
C ALA A 177 -1.31 6.67 5.20
N CYS A 178 -2.51 6.44 5.74
CA CYS A 178 -3.01 7.17 6.90
C CYS A 178 -3.25 6.21 8.06
N THR A 179 -2.59 6.47 9.19
CA THR A 179 -2.71 5.68 10.44
C THR A 179 -2.96 6.58 11.66
N SER A 180 -3.23 7.88 11.44
CA SER A 180 -3.48 8.85 12.50
C SER A 180 -4.34 10.01 12.00
N PRO A 181 -5.06 10.73 12.90
CA PRO A 181 -5.83 11.91 12.54
C PRO A 181 -4.98 12.99 11.82
N ALA A 182 -3.71 13.15 12.22
CA ALA A 182 -2.79 14.09 11.58
C ALA A 182 -2.51 13.72 10.12
N SER A 183 -2.27 12.43 9.83
CA SER A 183 -2.08 11.95 8.45
C SER A 183 -3.35 12.07 7.60
N VAL A 184 -4.53 11.85 8.20
CA VAL A 184 -5.83 12.04 7.54
C VAL A 184 -6.03 13.50 7.13
N ARG A 185 -5.77 14.44 8.07
CA ARG A 185 -5.84 15.88 7.80
C ARG A 185 -4.88 16.28 6.67
N LEU A 186 -3.62 15.85 6.76
CA LEU A 186 -2.59 16.18 5.77
C LEU A 186 -2.98 15.76 4.35
N ALA A 187 -3.48 14.53 4.19
CA ALA A 187 -3.94 14.01 2.91
C ALA A 187 -5.16 14.78 2.39
N ALA A 188 -6.12 15.09 3.28
CA ALA A 188 -7.33 15.81 2.94
C ALA A 188 -7.07 17.25 2.47
N GLU A 189 -6.19 17.98 3.16
CA GLU A 189 -5.78 19.33 2.77
C GLU A 189 -5.14 19.37 1.38
N ARG A 190 -4.48 18.28 0.97
CA ARG A 190 -3.86 18.11 -0.37
C ARG A 190 -4.80 17.50 -1.41
N GLY A 191 -6.02 17.11 -1.03
CA GLY A 191 -6.96 16.42 -1.90
C GLY A 191 -6.48 15.03 -2.34
N LEU A 192 -5.60 14.39 -1.56
CA LEU A 192 -5.05 13.08 -1.88
C LEU A 192 -5.87 11.96 -1.24
N PRO A 193 -6.14 10.86 -1.98
CA PRO A 193 -6.80 9.70 -1.40
C PRO A 193 -5.93 9.02 -0.33
N MET A 194 -6.60 8.40 0.65
CA MET A 194 -5.96 7.63 1.70
C MET A 194 -5.81 6.16 1.33
N LEU A 195 -4.74 5.54 1.82
CA LEU A 195 -4.59 4.09 1.96
C LEU A 195 -4.75 3.75 3.44
N LEU A 196 -5.83 3.05 3.77
CA LEU A 196 -6.18 2.70 5.16
C LEU A 196 -5.76 1.26 5.45
N GLY A 197 -5.01 1.07 6.53
CA GLY A 197 -4.37 -0.20 6.85
C GLY A 197 -5.33 -1.33 7.25
N MET A 198 -4.82 -2.56 7.21
CA MET A 198 -5.56 -3.76 7.63
C MET A 198 -5.78 -3.88 9.14
N HIS A 199 -5.17 -3.01 9.96
CA HIS A 199 -5.23 -3.13 11.42
C HIS A 199 -6.51 -2.55 12.06
N VAL A 200 -7.38 -1.94 11.24
CA VAL A 200 -8.62 -1.27 11.65
C VAL A 200 -9.83 -1.83 10.90
N GLY A 201 -10.98 -1.80 11.56
CA GLY A 201 -12.27 -2.28 11.02
C GLY A 201 -13.03 -1.23 10.21
N ASP A 202 -14.24 -1.60 9.77
CA ASP A 202 -15.06 -0.75 8.91
C ASP A 202 -15.52 0.53 9.61
N GLU A 203 -15.86 0.46 10.90
CA GLU A 203 -16.30 1.62 11.69
C GLU A 203 -15.19 2.69 11.72
N GLU A 204 -13.98 2.31 12.10
CA GLU A 204 -12.84 3.24 12.16
C GLU A 204 -12.45 3.74 10.76
N LYS A 205 -12.51 2.89 9.73
CA LYS A 205 -12.31 3.34 8.34
C LYS A 205 -13.36 4.37 7.92
N ALA A 206 -14.63 4.17 8.28
CA ALA A 206 -15.70 5.11 7.97
C ALA A 206 -15.52 6.45 8.69
N GLU A 207 -15.08 6.43 9.95
CA GLU A 207 -14.71 7.64 10.71
C GLU A 207 -13.55 8.38 10.05
N MET A 208 -12.50 7.69 9.63
CA MET A 208 -11.37 8.29 8.91
C MET A 208 -11.80 8.93 7.58
N VAL A 209 -12.67 8.26 6.80
CA VAL A 209 -13.22 8.81 5.55
C VAL A 209 -14.09 10.04 5.83
N ALA A 210 -14.91 10.03 6.88
CA ALA A 210 -15.72 11.17 7.28
C ALA A 210 -14.85 12.37 7.69
N ALA A 211 -13.81 12.12 8.50
CA ALA A 211 -12.83 13.12 8.91
C ALA A 211 -12.08 13.69 7.70
N TRP A 212 -11.62 12.85 6.77
CA TRP A 212 -10.99 13.29 5.52
C TRP A 212 -11.90 14.25 4.74
N ARG A 213 -13.18 13.88 4.55
CA ARG A 213 -14.15 14.74 3.86
C ARG A 213 -14.36 16.08 4.58
N GLN A 214 -14.35 16.09 5.91
CA GLN A 214 -14.47 17.31 6.69
C GLN A 214 -13.25 18.23 6.48
N TYR A 215 -12.04 17.69 6.64
CA TYR A 215 -10.80 18.46 6.46
C TYR A 215 -10.63 18.96 5.02
N ALA A 216 -10.99 18.15 4.02
CA ALA A 216 -10.92 18.54 2.62
C ALA A 216 -11.85 19.73 2.32
N ARG A 217 -13.09 19.71 2.84
CA ARG A 217 -14.01 20.87 2.72
C ARG A 217 -13.46 22.11 3.42
N ALA A 218 -12.93 21.97 4.63
CA ALA A 218 -12.35 23.07 5.37
C ALA A 218 -11.14 23.69 4.65
N ALA A 219 -10.38 22.89 3.90
CA ALA A 219 -9.27 23.33 3.07
C ALA A 219 -9.69 23.88 1.69
N GLY A 220 -11.00 24.01 1.42
CA GLY A 220 -11.52 24.57 0.17
C GLY A 220 -11.55 23.61 -1.02
N ARG A 221 -11.41 22.28 -0.81
CA ARG A 221 -11.53 21.29 -1.89
C ARG A 221 -12.96 21.25 -2.44
N SER A 222 -13.08 21.18 -3.76
CA SER A 222 -14.36 21.12 -4.44
C SER A 222 -15.15 19.85 -4.10
N GLY A 223 -16.47 19.90 -4.28
CA GLY A 223 -17.32 18.72 -4.09
C GLY A 223 -16.94 17.55 -5.01
N ASP A 224 -16.44 17.85 -6.21
CA ASP A 224 -15.99 16.82 -7.17
C ASP A 224 -14.67 16.18 -6.76
N GLU A 225 -13.67 16.96 -6.31
CA GLU A 225 -12.44 16.40 -5.72
C GLU A 225 -12.75 15.47 -4.54
N ILE A 226 -13.68 15.87 -3.68
CA ILE A 226 -14.06 15.09 -2.49
C ILE A 226 -14.79 13.80 -2.86
N ARG A 227 -15.72 13.85 -3.83
CA ARG A 227 -16.44 12.65 -4.30
C ARG A 227 -15.53 11.72 -5.10
N GLY A 228 -14.60 12.28 -5.87
CA GLY A 228 -13.65 11.54 -6.70
C GLY A 228 -12.49 10.91 -5.94
N ALA A 229 -12.33 11.18 -4.65
CA ALA A 229 -11.24 10.65 -3.84
C ALA A 229 -11.29 9.12 -3.74
N ALA A 230 -10.43 8.46 -4.52
CA ALA A 230 -10.39 7.02 -4.68
C ALA A 230 -9.58 6.34 -3.56
N HIS A 231 -10.05 6.44 -2.31
CA HIS A 231 -9.44 5.78 -1.14
C HIS A 231 -9.28 4.27 -1.35
N VAL A 232 -8.29 3.68 -0.67
CA VAL A 232 -7.93 2.25 -0.73
C VAL A 232 -8.02 1.63 0.65
N SER A 233 -8.71 0.50 0.76
CA SER A 233 -8.83 -0.30 1.97
C SER A 233 -7.90 -1.51 1.89
N ALA A 234 -6.84 -1.51 2.72
CA ALA A 234 -6.02 -2.69 2.88
C ALA A 234 -6.71 -3.69 3.83
N GLY A 235 -6.54 -4.97 3.54
CA GLY A 235 -7.13 -6.08 4.30
C GLY A 235 -6.32 -7.36 4.16
N VAL A 236 -6.85 -8.46 4.70
CA VAL A 236 -6.30 -9.82 4.55
C VAL A 236 -7.33 -10.69 3.85
N CYS A 237 -6.91 -11.54 2.92
CA CYS A 237 -7.81 -12.47 2.27
C CYS A 237 -7.26 -13.88 2.28
N GLN A 238 -8.07 -14.83 2.75
CA GLN A 238 -7.80 -16.25 2.67
C GLN A 238 -9.11 -16.98 2.41
N ILE A 239 -9.19 -17.68 1.27
CA ILE A 239 -10.38 -18.38 0.84
C ILE A 239 -10.22 -19.88 1.12
N ALA A 240 -11.27 -20.50 1.66
CA ALA A 240 -11.39 -21.94 1.81
C ALA A 240 -12.88 -22.34 1.78
N ASP A 241 -13.17 -23.62 1.58
CA ASP A 241 -14.56 -24.10 1.47
C ASP A 241 -15.32 -24.01 2.80
N ARG A 242 -14.58 -24.02 3.92
CA ARG A 242 -15.09 -23.76 5.26
C ARG A 242 -14.31 -22.61 5.88
N ARG A 243 -15.02 -21.77 6.64
CA ARG A 243 -14.39 -20.65 7.35
C ARG A 243 -13.28 -21.11 8.29
N THR A 244 -13.49 -22.23 8.98
CA THR A 244 -12.50 -22.81 9.90
C THR A 244 -11.15 -23.06 9.22
N ASP A 245 -11.17 -23.51 7.98
CA ASP A 245 -9.96 -23.94 7.26
C ASP A 245 -9.16 -22.72 6.79
N ALA A 246 -9.84 -21.66 6.36
CA ALA A 246 -9.21 -20.39 6.04
C ALA A 246 -8.56 -19.74 7.28
N VAL A 247 -9.27 -19.73 8.41
CA VAL A 247 -8.73 -19.20 9.67
C VAL A 247 -7.55 -20.04 10.15
N GLU A 248 -7.68 -21.37 10.13
CA GLU A 248 -6.62 -22.28 10.55
C GLU A 248 -5.35 -22.11 9.71
N THR A 249 -5.49 -21.89 8.40
CA THR A 249 -4.36 -21.59 7.50
C THR A 249 -3.58 -20.37 7.98
N LEU A 250 -4.27 -19.26 8.28
CA LEU A 250 -3.62 -18.04 8.73
C LEU A 250 -3.06 -18.14 10.14
N VAL A 251 -3.81 -18.73 11.08
CA VAL A 251 -3.40 -18.90 12.48
C VAL A 251 -2.18 -19.83 12.60
N LYS A 252 -1.98 -20.78 11.69
CA LYS A 252 -0.77 -21.61 11.66
C LYS A 252 0.47 -20.86 11.16
N ALA A 253 0.31 -19.97 10.19
CA ALA A 253 1.43 -19.35 9.48
C ALA A 253 1.79 -17.94 9.98
N MET A 254 0.80 -17.05 10.05
CA MET A 254 1.03 -15.62 10.30
C MET A 254 1.66 -15.33 11.67
N PRO A 255 1.32 -15.99 12.79
CA PRO A 255 1.93 -15.65 14.08
C PRO A 255 3.45 -15.81 14.11
N GLY A 256 3.99 -16.81 13.41
CA GLY A 256 5.43 -17.02 13.29
C GLY A 256 6.11 -15.90 12.50
N TRP A 257 5.55 -15.56 11.34
CA TRP A 257 6.03 -14.44 10.52
C TRP A 257 5.93 -13.10 11.25
N LEU A 258 4.79 -12.80 11.86
CA LEU A 258 4.57 -11.58 12.64
C LEU A 258 5.56 -11.46 13.78
N ARG A 259 5.80 -12.54 14.55
CA ARG A 259 6.78 -12.54 15.63
C ARG A 259 8.18 -12.22 15.10
N GLN A 260 8.68 -13.03 14.17
CA GLN A 260 10.02 -12.86 13.61
C GLN A 260 10.23 -11.49 12.95
N GLY A 261 9.25 -11.03 12.18
CA GLY A 261 9.34 -9.79 11.43
C GLY A 261 9.23 -8.54 12.30
N LEU A 262 8.25 -8.51 13.20
CA LEU A 262 8.06 -7.35 14.06
C LEU A 262 9.16 -7.27 15.13
N ASP A 263 9.63 -8.39 15.70
CA ASP A 263 10.71 -8.41 16.72
C ASP A 263 12.05 -7.90 16.16
N ALA A 264 12.24 -7.99 14.84
CA ALA A 264 13.44 -7.52 14.16
C ALA A 264 13.49 -5.99 13.97
N HIS A 265 12.40 -5.27 14.23
CA HIS A 265 12.39 -3.82 14.06
C HIS A 265 13.21 -3.14 15.16
N VAL A 266 14.17 -2.32 14.72
CA VAL A 266 14.97 -1.46 15.59
C VAL A 266 14.56 -0.02 15.34
N THR A 267 14.22 0.73 16.40
CA THR A 267 13.95 2.16 16.26
C THR A 267 15.24 2.96 16.17
N VAL A 268 15.21 4.07 15.43
CA VAL A 268 16.36 4.98 15.32
C VAL A 268 16.79 5.60 16.66
N ASP A 269 15.86 5.73 17.60
CA ASP A 269 16.11 6.29 18.94
C ASP A 269 16.40 5.21 20.02
N GLY A 270 16.50 3.93 19.63
CA GLY A 270 16.75 2.81 20.53
C GLY A 270 15.60 2.45 21.48
N ARG A 271 14.45 3.12 21.39
CA ARG A 271 13.26 2.79 22.21
C ARG A 271 12.62 1.49 21.76
N ALA A 272 12.55 0.54 22.69
CA ALA A 272 11.77 -0.68 22.49
C ALA A 272 10.29 -0.33 22.30
N ARG A 273 9.66 -0.94 21.30
CA ARG A 273 8.21 -0.82 21.07
C ARG A 273 7.54 -2.13 21.44
N SER A 274 6.48 -2.05 22.26
CA SER A 274 5.64 -3.21 22.56
C SER A 274 4.87 -3.61 21.31
N MET A 275 4.98 -4.88 20.95
CA MET A 275 4.28 -5.44 19.81
C MET A 275 2.96 -6.08 20.25
N ARG A 276 2.01 -6.14 19.32
CA ARG A 276 0.77 -6.89 19.52
C ARG A 276 1.11 -8.37 19.66
N ASP A 277 0.35 -9.08 20.49
CA ASP A 277 0.42 -10.54 20.50
C ASP A 277 0.14 -11.08 19.08
N PRO A 278 1.07 -11.84 18.46
CA PRO A 278 0.93 -12.26 17.07
C PRO A 278 -0.30 -13.14 16.80
N VAL A 279 -0.72 -13.94 17.78
CA VAL A 279 -1.88 -14.84 17.64
C VAL A 279 -3.16 -14.02 17.71
N ALA A 280 -3.35 -13.25 18.77
CA ALA A 280 -4.52 -12.38 18.93
C ALA A 280 -4.63 -11.37 17.78
N TYR A 281 -3.50 -10.88 17.26
CA TYR A 281 -3.52 -10.00 16.09
C TYR A 281 -3.95 -10.74 14.82
N THR A 282 -3.50 -11.98 14.60
CA THR A 282 -3.95 -12.81 13.48
C THR A 282 -5.45 -13.10 13.56
N GLU A 283 -5.95 -13.44 14.75
CA GLU A 283 -7.39 -13.68 14.99
C GLU A 283 -8.22 -12.43 14.73
N LEU A 284 -7.75 -11.26 15.17
CA LEU A 284 -8.38 -9.98 14.86
C LEU A 284 -8.47 -9.78 13.33
N LEU A 285 -7.39 -9.98 12.60
CA LEU A 285 -7.38 -9.84 11.13
C LEU A 285 -8.36 -10.81 10.46
N CYS A 286 -8.45 -12.06 10.93
CA CYS A 286 -9.43 -13.03 10.46
C CYS A 286 -10.89 -12.64 10.77
N GLY A 287 -11.12 -11.89 11.84
CA GLY A 287 -12.42 -11.38 12.23
C GLY A 287 -12.88 -10.17 11.40
N LEU A 288 -11.93 -9.31 11.03
CA LEU A 288 -12.18 -8.07 10.29
C LEU A 288 -12.36 -8.31 8.79
N HIS A 289 -11.54 -9.18 8.19
CA HIS A 289 -11.33 -9.21 6.74
C HIS A 289 -11.95 -10.43 6.03
N PRO A 290 -11.92 -10.48 4.68
CA PRO A 290 -12.36 -11.62 3.85
C PRO A 290 -11.58 -12.93 4.08
N VAL A 291 -11.76 -13.55 5.24
CA VAL A 291 -11.15 -14.83 5.64
C VAL A 291 -12.25 -15.87 5.85
N GLY A 292 -12.45 -16.75 4.87
CA GLY A 292 -13.47 -17.79 4.93
C GLY A 292 -13.95 -18.28 3.57
N THR A 293 -15.26 -18.55 3.47
CA THR A 293 -15.87 -19.01 2.22
C THR A 293 -15.91 -17.89 1.17
N PRO A 294 -16.01 -18.20 -0.13
CA PRO A 294 -16.15 -17.20 -1.17
C PRO A 294 -17.31 -16.23 -0.92
N ARG A 295 -18.46 -16.76 -0.50
CA ARG A 295 -19.63 -15.94 -0.12
C ARG A 295 -19.31 -14.99 1.03
N LEU A 296 -18.65 -15.47 2.08
CA LEU A 296 -18.23 -14.60 3.20
C LEU A 296 -17.31 -13.48 2.70
N CYS A 297 -16.39 -13.79 1.78
CA CYS A 297 -15.47 -12.80 1.22
C CYS A 297 -16.22 -11.72 0.42
N VAL A 298 -17.20 -12.12 -0.40
CA VAL A 298 -18.09 -11.20 -1.12
C VAL A 298 -18.85 -10.30 -0.14
N ASP A 299 -19.53 -10.90 0.84
CA ASP A 299 -20.33 -10.18 1.82
C ASP A 299 -19.48 -9.17 2.63
N ARG A 300 -18.25 -9.56 3.00
CA ARG A 300 -17.31 -8.68 3.73
C ARG A 300 -16.86 -7.49 2.90
N LEU A 301 -16.43 -7.72 1.66
CA LEU A 301 -15.98 -6.64 0.78
C LEU A 301 -17.14 -5.67 0.44
N ALA A 302 -18.32 -6.21 0.18
CA ALA A 302 -19.54 -5.43 -0.02
C ALA A 302 -19.86 -4.56 1.20
N ALA A 303 -19.88 -5.15 2.40
CA ALA A 303 -20.16 -4.45 3.65
C ALA A 303 -19.14 -3.33 3.93
N THR A 304 -17.84 -3.58 3.74
CA THR A 304 -16.82 -2.53 3.88
C THR A 304 -17.09 -1.38 2.90
N GLY A 305 -17.41 -1.69 1.64
CA GLY A 305 -17.68 -0.65 0.64
C GLY A 305 -18.93 0.16 0.92
N GLU A 306 -20.01 -0.47 1.37
CA GLU A 306 -21.26 0.20 1.76
C GLU A 306 -21.07 1.11 2.97
N ARG A 307 -20.36 0.64 4.01
CA ARG A 307 -20.16 1.37 5.26
C ARG A 307 -19.20 2.55 5.12
N THR A 308 -18.15 2.39 4.34
CA THR A 308 -17.06 3.37 4.24
C THR A 308 -17.15 4.25 2.99
N GLY A 309 -17.84 3.77 1.95
CA GLY A 309 -17.80 4.34 0.60
C GLY A 309 -16.52 3.99 -0.19
N ILE A 310 -15.63 3.17 0.36
CA ILE A 310 -14.40 2.75 -0.31
C ILE A 310 -14.72 1.63 -1.32
N SER A 311 -14.28 1.81 -2.56
CA SER A 311 -14.50 0.83 -3.63
C SER A 311 -13.23 0.14 -4.14
N ARG A 312 -12.07 0.44 -3.52
CA ARG A 312 -10.77 -0.14 -3.88
C ARG A 312 -10.16 -0.90 -2.72
N PHE A 313 -9.69 -2.11 -3.00
CA PHE A 313 -9.15 -3.01 -1.99
C PHE A 313 -7.74 -3.48 -2.35
N ALA A 314 -6.89 -3.57 -1.33
CA ALA A 314 -5.54 -4.16 -1.40
C ALA A 314 -5.43 -5.29 -0.38
N LEU A 315 -5.65 -6.53 -0.80
CA LEU A 315 -5.83 -7.67 0.09
C LEU A 315 -4.55 -8.50 0.22
N LEU A 316 -4.00 -8.63 1.44
CA LEU A 316 -2.87 -9.51 1.71
C LEU A 316 -3.27 -10.95 1.39
N VAL A 317 -2.64 -11.54 0.38
CA VAL A 317 -2.94 -12.90 -0.11
C VAL A 317 -1.86 -13.92 0.25
N GLU A 318 -0.69 -13.47 0.69
CA GLU A 318 0.48 -14.31 1.03
C GLU A 318 0.44 -14.87 2.46
N GLY A 319 -0.71 -14.76 3.15
CA GLY A 319 -0.83 -15.08 4.58
C GLY A 319 -0.52 -16.53 4.95
N SER A 320 -0.64 -17.47 3.99
CA SER A 320 -0.24 -18.87 4.18
C SER A 320 1.27 -19.08 4.21
N GLY A 321 2.04 -18.16 3.62
CA GLY A 321 3.47 -18.30 3.41
C GLY A 321 3.88 -19.37 2.40
N ASP A 322 2.95 -20.15 1.84
CA ASP A 322 3.24 -21.18 0.84
C ASP A 322 2.91 -20.68 -0.57
N LEU A 323 3.78 -20.98 -1.54
CA LEU A 323 3.63 -20.51 -2.91
C LEU A 323 2.36 -21.05 -3.56
N ALA A 324 2.16 -22.37 -3.53
CA ALA A 324 1.04 -23.01 -4.21
C ALA A 324 -0.30 -22.59 -3.59
N ALA A 325 -0.37 -22.55 -2.25
CA ALA A 325 -1.54 -22.09 -1.52
C ALA A 325 -1.83 -20.60 -1.79
N THR A 326 -0.80 -19.76 -1.94
CA THR A 326 -0.97 -18.34 -2.29
C THR A 326 -1.52 -18.19 -3.71
N GLU A 327 -0.95 -18.90 -4.70
CA GLU A 327 -1.46 -18.85 -6.08
C GLU A 327 -2.91 -19.33 -6.16
N GLU A 328 -3.25 -20.42 -5.44
CA GLU A 328 -4.62 -20.92 -5.38
C GLU A 328 -5.57 -19.91 -4.72
N ASN A 329 -5.19 -19.31 -3.59
CA ASN A 329 -5.97 -18.27 -2.93
C ASN A 329 -6.27 -17.09 -3.87
N VAL A 330 -5.27 -16.65 -4.65
CA VAL A 330 -5.44 -15.57 -5.65
C VAL A 330 -6.36 -16.00 -6.80
N ARG A 331 -6.23 -17.22 -7.33
CA ARG A 331 -7.12 -17.74 -8.37
C ARG A 331 -8.57 -17.78 -7.90
N ARG A 332 -8.81 -18.28 -6.69
CA ARG A 332 -10.16 -18.33 -6.09
C ARG A 332 -10.73 -16.93 -5.84
N LEU A 333 -9.91 -15.96 -5.47
CA LEU A 333 -10.34 -14.56 -5.34
C LEU A 333 -10.85 -14.02 -6.69
N GLY A 334 -10.18 -14.36 -7.79
CA GLY A 334 -10.58 -13.99 -9.15
C GLY A 334 -11.80 -14.74 -9.67
N SER A 335 -11.90 -16.05 -9.45
CA SER A 335 -12.94 -16.90 -10.05
C SER A 335 -14.22 -17.02 -9.22
N GLU A 336 -14.12 -16.96 -7.89
CA GLU A 336 -15.24 -17.26 -6.98
C GLU A 336 -15.74 -16.04 -6.18
N VAL A 337 -14.99 -14.93 -6.17
CA VAL A 337 -15.36 -13.72 -5.41
C VAL A 337 -15.60 -12.54 -6.34
N LEU A 338 -14.62 -12.20 -7.18
CA LEU A 338 -14.69 -11.04 -8.06
C LEU A 338 -15.97 -10.97 -8.94
N PRO A 339 -16.47 -12.07 -9.55
CA PRO A 339 -17.67 -12.02 -10.40
C PRO A 339 -18.96 -11.62 -9.66
N HIS A 340 -18.96 -11.70 -8.33
CA HIS A 340 -20.10 -11.38 -7.49
C HIS A 340 -20.04 -9.96 -6.88
N LEU A 341 -18.94 -9.25 -7.07
CA LEU A 341 -18.75 -7.88 -6.58
C LEU A 341 -19.10 -6.87 -7.68
N ARG A 342 -20.33 -6.35 -7.64
CA ARG A 342 -20.77 -5.25 -8.50
C ARG A 342 -20.02 -3.95 -8.17
#